data_AF-A0A920R6X8-F1
#
_entry.id   AF-A0A920R6X8-F1
#
_cell.length_a   1.000
_cell.length_b   1.000
_cell.length_c   1.000
_cell.angle_alpha   90.00
_cell.angle_beta   90.00
_cell.angle_gamma   90.00
#
_symmetry.space_group_name_H-M   'P 1'
#
loop_
_entity.id
_entity.type
_entity.pdbx_description
1 polymer ?
#
loop_
_entity_poly.entity_id
_entity_poly.type
_entity_poly.pdbx_seq_one_letter_code
_entity_poly.pdbx_strand_id
1 'polypeptide(L)'
;MVFIPESGRGTLCVSSQAGCSLDCSFCATGKQGFNSNLTVAEIVGQLWWANKNLGGYKDKLDRPVSNVVMMGMGEPLVKFQQCHGSSRNYDGRLRIRIIKT
;
A
#
# COMPACT_ATOMS: atom_id res chain seq x y z
N MET A 1 3.92 -2.32 -6.43
CA MET A 1 4.19 -2.37 -4.97
C MET A 1 5.68 -2.59 -4.76
N VAL A 2 6.22 -2.14 -3.62
CA VAL A 2 7.64 -2.29 -3.27
C VAL A 2 7.73 -2.73 -1.81
N PHE A 3 8.56 -3.73 -1.53
CA PHE A 3 8.87 -4.16 -0.16
C PHE A 3 10.26 -3.67 0.23
N ILE A 4 10.35 -3.00 1.38
CA ILE A 4 11.58 -2.43 1.92
C ILE A 4 11.88 -3.13 3.25
N PRO A 5 12.83 -4.08 3.28
CA PRO A 5 13.23 -4.75 4.51
C PRO A 5 14.18 -3.87 5.34
N GLU A 6 13.95 -3.79 6.64
CA GLU A 6 14.88 -3.22 7.62
C GLU A 6 15.08 -4.17 8.82
N SER A 7 16.09 -3.91 9.66
CA SER A 7 16.56 -4.74 10.77
C SER A 7 15.61 -4.84 11.99
N GLY A 8 14.31 -4.96 11.74
CA GLY A 8 13.24 -5.02 12.75
C GLY A 8 11.88 -4.55 12.25
N ARG A 9 11.77 -4.13 10.97
CA ARG A 9 10.51 -3.77 10.33
C ARG A 9 10.55 -4.08 8.84
N GLY A 10 9.47 -4.67 8.31
CA GLY A 10 9.21 -4.64 6.87
C GLY A 10 8.19 -3.56 6.53
N THR A 11 8.54 -2.70 5.59
CA THR A 11 7.64 -1.66 5.06
C THR A 11 7.16 -2.06 3.67
N LEU A 12 5.84 -2.08 3.46
CA LEU A 12 5.23 -2.33 2.16
C LEU A 12 4.64 -1.04 1.59
N CYS A 13 5.13 -0.65 0.41
CA CYS A 13 4.58 0.43 -0.39
C CYS A 13 3.50 -0.13 -1.32
N VAL A 14 2.25 0.24 -1.09
CA VAL A 14 1.10 -0.19 -1.89
C VAL A 14 0.58 0.97 -2.75
N SER A 15 0.00 0.61 -3.89
CA SER A 15 -0.65 1.57 -4.80
C SER A 15 -2.14 1.67 -4.48
N SER A 16 -2.70 2.86 -4.63
CA SER A 16 -4.12 3.16 -4.42
C SER A 16 -4.89 3.33 -5.75
N GLN A 17 -4.20 3.63 -6.85
CA GLN A 17 -4.80 3.85 -8.16
C GLN A 17 -3.90 3.28 -9.27
N ALA A 18 -4.50 2.97 -10.42
CA ALA A 18 -3.78 2.70 -11.65
C ALA A 18 -3.56 4.03 -12.39
N GLY A 19 -2.35 4.58 -12.26
CA GLY A 19 -2.04 5.95 -12.69
C GLY A 19 -2.35 6.98 -11.59
N CYS A 20 -2.17 8.25 -11.89
CA CYS A 20 -2.48 9.35 -10.97
C CYS A 20 -3.19 10.46 -11.73
N SER A 21 -4.29 10.99 -11.17
CA SER A 21 -5.00 12.14 -11.75
C SER A 21 -4.27 13.46 -11.56
N LEU A 22 -3.20 13.47 -10.76
CA LEU A 22 -2.36 14.63 -10.55
C LEU A 22 -1.19 14.60 -11.53
N ASP A 23 -1.10 15.63 -12.38
CA ASP A 23 -0.03 15.83 -13.34
C ASP A 23 1.22 16.45 -12.66
N CYS A 24 1.74 15.75 -11.66
CA CYS A 24 2.96 16.18 -10.99
C CYS A 24 4.14 16.04 -11.96
N SER A 25 4.78 17.16 -12.31
CA SER A 25 5.89 17.23 -13.29
C SER A 25 7.08 16.31 -12.97
N PHE A 26 7.29 16.03 -11.68
CA PHE A 26 8.36 15.18 -11.15
C PHE A 26 7.97 13.70 -11.00
N CYS A 27 6.70 13.33 -11.16
CA CYS A 27 6.22 11.97 -10.93
C CYS A 27 5.99 11.24 -12.26
N ALA A 28 6.66 10.11 -12.46
CA ALA A 28 6.46 9.27 -13.65
C ALA A 28 4.99 8.83 -13.81
N THR A 29 4.32 8.56 -12.70
CA THR A 29 2.90 8.17 -12.65
C THR A 29 1.96 9.30 -13.04
N GLY A 30 2.34 10.58 -12.82
CA GLY A 30 1.56 11.74 -13.24
C GLY A 30 1.57 11.89 -14.77
N LYS A 31 2.73 11.71 -15.39
CA LYS A 31 2.89 11.73 -16.85
C LYS A 31 2.13 10.62 -17.59
N GLN A 32 1.91 9.49 -16.91
CA GLN A 32 1.19 8.35 -17.48
C GLN A 32 -0.34 8.57 -17.54
N GLY A 33 -0.85 9.56 -16.81
CA GLY A 33 -2.28 9.86 -16.72
C GLY A 33 -3.04 8.94 -15.79
N PHE A 34 -4.31 9.28 -15.56
CA PHE A 34 -5.23 8.48 -14.73
C PHE A 34 -5.97 7.45 -15.57
N ASN A 35 -5.97 6.19 -15.12
CA ASN A 35 -6.76 5.13 -15.73
C ASN A 35 -7.98 4.79 -14.85
N SER A 36 -7.74 4.27 -13.65
CA SER A 36 -8.82 3.81 -12.77
C SER A 36 -8.38 3.77 -11.31
N ASN A 37 -9.38 3.76 -10.41
CA ASN A 37 -9.15 3.58 -8.98
C ASN A 37 -9.09 2.09 -8.64
N LEU A 38 -8.16 1.70 -7.76
CA LEU A 38 -8.13 0.33 -7.26
C LEU A 38 -9.23 0.14 -6.21
N THR A 39 -9.87 -1.01 -6.27
CA THR A 39 -10.82 -1.46 -5.26
C THR A 39 -10.09 -1.82 -3.96
N VAL A 40 -10.85 -1.87 -2.86
CA VAL A 40 -10.31 -2.32 -1.56
C VAL A 40 -9.66 -3.70 -1.70
N ALA A 41 -10.27 -4.62 -2.46
CA ALA A 41 -9.76 -5.96 -2.68
C ALA A 41 -8.39 -5.97 -3.39
N GLU A 42 -8.14 -5.05 -4.32
CA GLU A 42 -6.86 -4.95 -5.04
C GLU A 42 -5.75 -4.35 -4.16
N ILE A 43 -6.10 -3.39 -3.31
CA ILE A 43 -5.15 -2.81 -2.34
C ILE A 43 -4.76 -3.85 -1.28
N VAL A 44 -5.76 -4.52 -0.70
CA VAL A 44 -5.64 -5.65 0.23
C VAL A 44 -4.86 -6.80 -0.44
N GLY A 45 -5.14 -7.07 -1.71
CA GLY A 45 -4.48 -8.10 -2.51
C GLY A 45 -2.97 -7.93 -2.64
N GLN A 46 -2.48 -6.68 -2.76
CA GLN A 46 -1.04 -6.39 -2.75
C GLN A 46 -0.39 -6.81 -1.43
N LEU A 47 -1.03 -6.52 -0.29
CA LEU A 47 -0.53 -6.91 1.02
C LEU A 47 -0.58 -8.43 1.22
N TRP A 48 -1.69 -9.07 0.81
CA TRP A 48 -1.84 -10.52 0.88
C TRP A 48 -0.78 -11.24 0.04
N TRP A 49 -0.55 -10.77 -1.19
CA TRP A 49 0.46 -11.33 -2.09
C TRP A 49 1.88 -11.13 -1.53
N ALA A 50 2.19 -9.96 -0.98
CA ALA A 50 3.47 -9.69 -0.34
C ALA A 50 3.71 -10.63 0.86
N ASN A 51 2.74 -10.76 1.77
CA ASN A 51 2.84 -11.66 2.92
C ASN A 51 2.99 -13.12 2.49
N LYS A 52 2.29 -13.56 1.44
CA LYS A 52 2.40 -14.92 0.90
C LYS A 52 3.81 -15.20 0.35
N ASN A 53 4.39 -14.27 -0.40
CA ASN A 53 5.73 -14.44 -0.98
C ASN A 53 6.86 -14.33 0.06
N LEU A 54 6.69 -13.52 1.10
CA LEU A 54 7.67 -13.34 2.17
C LEU A 54 7.65 -14.48 3.21
N GLY A 55 7.01 -15.60 2.90
CA GLY A 55 7.00 -16.80 3.75
C GLY A 55 5.77 -16.97 4.63
N GLY A 56 4.73 -16.14 4.48
CA GLY A 56 3.47 -16.25 5.22
C GLY A 56 3.57 -15.80 6.69
N TYR A 57 2.47 -15.95 7.43
CA TYR A 57 2.43 -15.74 8.87
C TYR A 57 3.01 -16.97 9.60
N LYS A 58 4.30 -17.25 9.39
CA LYS A 58 4.95 -18.44 9.97
C LYS A 58 5.01 -18.39 11.50
N ASP A 59 5.19 -17.20 12.06
CA ASP A 59 5.14 -16.98 13.50
C ASP A 59 4.30 -15.74 13.82
N LYS A 60 3.43 -15.83 14.84
CA LYS A 60 2.61 -14.69 15.31
C LYS A 60 3.44 -13.49 15.79
N LEU A 61 4.75 -13.68 15.99
CA LEU A 61 5.71 -12.72 16.48
C LEU A 61 6.50 -12.02 15.37
N ASP A 62 6.71 -12.68 14.22
CA ASP A 62 7.57 -12.15 13.15
C ASP A 62 6.75 -11.94 11.88
N ARG A 63 6.08 -10.79 11.82
CA ARG A 63 5.35 -10.39 10.62
C ARG A 63 6.34 -9.84 9.60
N PRO A 64 6.44 -10.44 8.39
CA PRO A 64 7.33 -9.92 7.36
C PRO A 64 6.95 -8.49 6.96
N VAL A 65 5.67 -8.13 6.99
CA VAL A 65 5.19 -6.76 6.80
C VAL A 65 4.62 -6.22 8.12
N SER A 66 5.26 -5.17 8.63
CA SER A 66 4.91 -4.50 9.89
C SER A 66 4.29 -3.12 9.67
N ASN A 67 4.66 -2.47 8.58
CA ASN A 67 4.24 -1.13 8.21
C ASN A 67 3.75 -1.14 6.76
N VAL A 68 2.65 -0.44 6.50
CA VAL A 68 2.16 -0.22 5.14
C VAL A 68 2.09 1.27 4.88
N VAL A 69 2.63 1.70 3.75
CA VAL A 69 2.61 3.09 3.28
C VAL A 69 1.95 3.18 1.92
N MET A 70 1.09 4.18 1.75
CA MET A 70 0.36 4.45 0.52
C MET A 70 1.17 5.42 -0.37
N MET A 71 2.38 5.02 -0.74
CA MET A 71 3.31 5.81 -1.58
C MET A 71 3.54 5.18 -2.96
N GLY A 72 2.69 4.24 -3.37
CA GLY A 72 2.72 3.67 -4.71
C GLY A 72 2.13 4.60 -5.76
N MET A 73 1.42 4.02 -6.71
CA MET A 73 0.69 4.79 -7.73
C MET A 73 -0.63 5.31 -7.16
N GLY A 74 -0.95 6.58 -7.43
CA GLY A 74 -2.21 7.23 -7.08
C GLY A 74 -2.16 8.16 -5.86
N GLU A 75 -3.17 9.02 -5.75
CA GLU A 75 -3.34 9.93 -4.61
C GLU A 75 -4.33 9.34 -3.59
N PRO A 76 -3.89 8.94 -2.39
CA PRO A 76 -4.73 8.25 -1.40
C PRO A 76 -5.95 9.08 -0.92
N LEU A 77 -5.82 10.41 -0.93
CA LEU A 77 -6.87 11.31 -0.43
C LEU A 77 -8.06 11.45 -1.38
N VAL A 78 -7.88 11.18 -2.67
CA VAL A 78 -8.98 11.24 -3.65
C VAL A 78 -10.07 10.19 -3.35
N LYS A 79 -9.69 9.08 -2.70
CA LYS A 79 -10.62 8.04 -2.21
C LYS A 79 -10.25 7.57 -0.81
N PHE A 80 -10.32 8.48 0.16
CA PHE A 80 -10.06 8.20 1.58
C PHE A 80 -10.85 7.00 2.11
N GLN A 81 -12.11 6.80 1.70
CA GLN A 81 -12.95 5.69 2.19
C GLN A 81 -12.43 4.30 1.78
N GLN A 82 -11.90 4.14 0.56
CA GLN A 82 -11.37 2.85 0.09
C GLN A 82 -10.05 2.53 0.79
N CYS A 83 -9.17 3.52 0.90
CA CYS A 83 -7.93 3.40 1.66
C CYS A 83 -8.21 3.10 3.15
N HIS A 84 -9.15 3.82 3.75
CA HIS A 84 -9.54 3.63 5.15
C HIS A 84 -10.23 2.28 5.41
N GLY A 85 -11.06 1.82 4.48
CA GLY A 85 -11.65 0.47 4.52
C GLY A 85 -10.59 -0.62 4.45
N SER A 86 -9.61 -0.48 3.56
CA SER A 86 -8.43 -1.36 3.53
C SER A 86 -7.67 -1.31 4.85
N SER A 87 -7.62 -0.15 5.51
CA SER A 87 -6.88 0.01 6.76
C SER A 87 -7.53 -0.66 7.98
N ARG A 88 -8.86 -0.71 8.03
CA ARG A 88 -9.59 -1.34 9.15
C ARG A 88 -9.68 -2.86 9.07
N ASN A 89 -9.56 -3.43 7.86
CA ASN A 89 -9.75 -4.87 7.65
C ASN A 89 -8.55 -5.73 8.09
N TYR A 90 -7.39 -5.12 8.36
CA TYR A 90 -6.20 -5.85 8.78
C TYR A 90 -5.93 -5.67 10.27
N ASP A 91 -5.96 -6.81 10.97
CA ASP A 91 -5.67 -7.04 12.40
C ASP A 91 -4.82 -5.94 13.09
N GLY A 92 -5.31 -5.46 14.24
CA GLY A 92 -4.91 -4.23 14.96
C GLY A 92 -3.46 -4.12 15.44
N ARG A 93 -2.56 -4.99 14.98
CA ARG A 93 -1.10 -4.87 15.12
C ARG A 93 -0.40 -4.32 13.87
N LEU A 94 -1.06 -4.29 12.71
CA LEU A 94 -0.51 -3.68 11.50
C LEU A 94 -0.69 -2.16 11.54
N ARG A 95 0.43 -1.41 11.53
CA ARG A 95 0.36 0.05 11.51
C ARG A 95 0.32 0.54 10.06
N ILE A 96 -0.85 0.95 9.60
CA ILE A 96 -1.02 1.55 8.28
C ILE A 96 -0.85 3.05 8.42
N ARG A 97 0.23 3.57 7.85
CA ARG A 97 0.54 5.00 7.85
C ARG A 97 0.35 5.55 6.45
N ILE A 98 -0.66 6.40 6.30
CA ILE A 98 -0.80 7.23 5.11
C ILE A 98 0.16 8.40 5.30
N ILE A 99 1.38 8.25 4.80
CA ILE A 99 2.36 9.33 4.77
C ILE A 99 2.15 10.05 3.44
N LYS A 100 1.69 11.29 3.50
CA LYS A 100 1.72 12.22 2.38
C LYS A 100 3.04 12.99 2.49
N THR A 101 3.88 12.91 1.46
CA THR A 101 4.97 13.89 1.28
C THR A 101 4.38 15.23 0.88
#